data_AF-A0A956KHW7-F1
#
_entry.id   AF-A0A956KHW7-F1
#
_cell.length_a   1.000
_cell.length_b   1.000
_cell.length_c   1.000
_cell.angle_alpha   90.00
_cell.angle_beta   90.00
_cell.angle_gamma   90.00
#
_symmetry.space_group_name_H-M   'P 1'
#
loop_
_entity.id
_entity.type
_entity.pdbx_description
1 polymer ?
#
loop_
_entity_poly.entity_id
_entity_poly.type
_entity_poly.pdbx_seq_one_letter_code
_entity_poly.pdbx_strand_id
1 'polypeptide(L)'
;HHDFVWNTIAYAQRTLKLGSDDITLSAPKLFFGYALASNMLFPFSVGGSCVLLPHRVAPAEYFALLARYRATQFVTVPTTIAKMVAAAESEGAADGHDLSRLHSLISAGEALPPRVFRAWHQRFRAEIYDGIGSAEM
;
A
#
# COMPACT_ATOMS: atom_id res chain seq x y z
N HIS A 1 12.94 16.39 12.88
CA HIS A 1 13.74 16.03 11.68
C HIS A 1 14.51 14.72 11.87
N HIS A 2 15.03 14.45 13.08
CA HIS A 2 15.56 13.12 13.44
C HIS A 2 14.51 12.00 13.38
N ASP A 3 13.25 12.32 13.68
CA ASP A 3 12.16 11.35 13.78
C ASP A 3 11.92 10.61 12.46
N PHE A 4 12.17 11.28 11.32
CA PHE A 4 12.06 10.67 10.00
C PHE A 4 13.09 9.55 9.78
N VAL A 5 14.34 9.75 10.23
CA VAL A 5 15.39 8.72 10.15
C VAL A 5 15.02 7.52 11.01
N TRP A 6 14.52 7.76 12.22
CA TRP A 6 14.10 6.68 13.11
C TRP A 6 12.88 5.92 12.59
N ASN A 7 11.88 6.61 12.04
CA ASN A 7 10.73 5.97 11.42
C ASN A 7 11.15 5.12 10.21
N THR A 8 12.07 5.63 9.39
CA THR A 8 12.64 4.87 8.26
C THR A 8 13.35 3.59 8.74
N ILE A 9 14.21 3.67 9.74
CA ILE A 9 14.93 2.49 10.24
C ILE A 9 13.97 1.51 10.92
N ALA A 10 13.12 1.99 11.83
CA ALA A 10 12.28 1.13 12.66
C ALA A 10 11.09 0.55 11.87
N TYR A 11 10.43 1.37 11.06
CA TYR A 11 9.24 0.94 10.33
C TYR A 11 9.60 0.44 8.94
N ALA A 12 10.17 1.27 8.07
CA ALA A 12 10.43 0.89 6.68
C ALA A 12 11.39 -0.31 6.55
N GLN A 13 12.53 -0.27 7.24
CA GLN A 13 13.55 -1.31 7.09
C GLN A 13 13.33 -2.52 8.01
N ARG A 14 12.96 -2.32 9.27
CA ARG A 14 12.83 -3.44 10.23
C ARG A 14 11.45 -4.10 10.23
N THR A 15 10.39 -3.32 10.00
CA THR A 15 9.01 -3.83 10.07
C THR A 15 8.48 -4.23 8.69
N LEU A 16 8.53 -3.30 7.73
CA LEU A 16 8.09 -3.51 6.35
C LEU A 16 9.13 -4.26 5.51
N LYS A 17 10.39 -4.31 5.99
CA LYS A 17 11.51 -4.99 5.33
C LYS A 17 11.76 -4.53 3.90
N LEU A 18 11.56 -3.24 3.64
CA LEU A 18 11.81 -2.66 2.32
C LEU A 18 13.30 -2.77 1.94
N GLY A 19 13.55 -3.12 0.69
CA GLY A 19 14.86 -3.16 0.04
C GLY A 19 14.86 -2.45 -1.31
N SER A 20 16.01 -2.50 -1.99
CA SER A 20 16.22 -1.81 -3.27
C SER A 20 15.33 -2.33 -4.41
N ASP A 21 14.82 -3.54 -4.29
CA ASP A 21 13.95 -4.18 -5.28
C ASP A 21 12.46 -3.90 -5.05
N ASP A 22 12.11 -3.16 -3.99
CA ASP A 22 10.73 -2.82 -3.69
C ASP A 22 10.22 -1.66 -4.55
N ILE A 23 8.97 -1.82 -5.00
CA ILE A 23 8.23 -0.82 -5.77
C ILE A 23 6.94 -0.52 -5.01
N THR A 24 6.83 0.69 -4.48
CA THR A 24 5.64 1.15 -3.78
C THR A 24 4.64 1.79 -4.74
N LEU A 25 3.35 1.60 -4.49
CA LEU A 25 2.27 2.31 -5.19
C LEU A 25 1.31 2.88 -4.15
N SER A 26 0.84 4.11 -4.34
CA SER A 26 -0.07 4.76 -3.40
C SER A 26 -1.35 5.25 -4.05
N ALA A 27 -2.48 4.92 -3.43
CA ALA A 27 -3.78 5.51 -3.76
C ALA A 27 -3.93 6.94 -3.19
N PRO A 28 -3.54 7.22 -1.93
CA PRO A 28 -3.50 8.57 -1.39
C PRO A 28 -2.40 9.43 -2.05
N LYS A 29 -2.59 10.75 -2.04
CA LYS A 29 -1.63 11.70 -2.59
C LYS A 29 -0.54 12.07 -1.57
N LEU A 30 0.60 12.52 -2.07
CA LEU A 30 1.80 12.81 -1.25
C LEU A 30 1.63 13.98 -0.26
N PHE A 31 0.55 14.76 -0.33
CA PHE A 31 0.26 15.75 0.71
C PHE A 31 -0.28 15.12 2.00
N PHE A 32 -0.61 13.83 2.02
CA PHE A 32 -0.84 13.07 3.25
C PHE A 32 0.50 12.52 3.78
N GLY A 33 0.85 12.82 5.03
CA GLY A 33 2.15 12.47 5.61
C GLY A 33 2.51 10.98 5.51
N TYR A 34 1.57 10.08 5.84
CA TYR A 34 1.80 8.63 5.74
C TYR A 34 2.05 8.18 4.29
N ALA A 35 1.42 8.81 3.30
CA ALA A 35 1.61 8.50 1.89
C ALA A 35 2.93 9.06 1.37
N LEU A 36 3.33 10.26 1.82
CA LEU A 36 4.66 10.80 1.53
C LEU A 36 5.76 9.87 2.06
N ALA A 37 5.67 9.50 3.33
CA ALA A 37 6.63 8.62 3.98
C ALA A 37 6.67 7.25 3.29
N SER A 38 5.52 6.57 3.24
CA SER A 38 5.44 5.17 2.79
C SER A 38 5.61 5.00 1.28
N ASN A 39 5.10 5.93 0.48
CA ASN A 39 5.21 5.81 -0.96
C ASN A 39 6.47 6.44 -1.52
N MET A 40 7.06 7.48 -0.92
CA MET A 40 8.20 8.18 -1.55
C MET A 40 9.47 8.09 -0.72
N LEU A 41 9.43 8.50 0.54
CA LEU A 41 10.67 8.66 1.31
C LEU A 41 11.27 7.31 1.75
N PHE A 42 10.43 6.36 2.16
CA PHE A 42 10.86 5.02 2.56
C PHE A 42 11.52 4.22 1.43
N PRO A 43 10.90 4.04 0.25
CA PRO A 43 11.57 3.31 -0.84
C PRO A 43 12.87 4.00 -1.27
N PHE A 44 12.92 5.34 -1.32
CA PHE A 44 14.17 6.03 -1.68
C PHE A 44 15.30 5.84 -0.66
N SER A 45 14.96 5.68 0.63
CA SER A 45 15.97 5.42 1.67
C SER A 45 16.71 4.09 1.52
N VAL A 46 16.16 3.15 0.76
CA VAL A 46 16.72 1.80 0.54
C VAL A 46 17.11 1.56 -0.93
N GLY A 47 17.04 2.59 -1.78
CA GLY A 47 17.30 2.47 -3.22
C GLY A 47 16.15 1.86 -4.03
N GLY A 48 14.97 1.71 -3.44
CA GLY A 48 13.74 1.27 -4.10
C GLY A 48 13.09 2.36 -4.93
N SER A 49 11.92 2.03 -5.50
CA SER A 49 11.19 2.91 -6.41
C SER A 49 9.75 3.16 -5.97
N CYS A 50 9.15 4.23 -6.47
CA CYS A 50 7.76 4.57 -6.20
C CYS A 50 6.96 4.91 -7.46
N VAL A 51 5.70 4.49 -7.49
CA VAL A 51 4.75 4.86 -8.55
C VAL A 51 3.95 6.07 -8.10
N LEU A 52 3.90 7.08 -8.96
CA LEU A 52 3.10 8.30 -8.76
C LEU A 52 2.02 8.39 -9.84
N LEU A 53 0.77 8.42 -9.40
CA LEU A 53 -0.39 8.50 -10.28
C LEU A 53 -0.93 9.94 -10.31
N PRO A 54 -0.95 10.61 -11.48
CA PRO A 54 -1.34 12.02 -11.57
C PRO A 54 -2.84 12.23 -11.32
N HIS A 55 -3.67 11.23 -11.63
CA HIS A 55 -5.12 11.30 -11.53
C HIS A 55 -5.66 10.43 -10.41
N ARG A 56 -6.95 10.57 -10.12
CA ARG A 56 -7.66 9.65 -9.24
C ARG A 56 -7.92 8.36 -10.02
N VAL A 57 -7.68 7.22 -9.37
CA VAL A 57 -7.88 5.89 -9.95
C VAL A 57 -9.04 5.22 -9.21
N ALA A 58 -9.89 4.52 -9.95
CA ALA A 58 -10.98 3.77 -9.35
C ALA A 58 -10.42 2.56 -8.59
N PRO A 59 -11.02 2.14 -7.46
CA PRO A 59 -10.49 1.03 -6.65
C PRO A 59 -10.16 -0.24 -7.46
N ALA A 60 -11.04 -0.66 -8.37
CA ALA A 60 -10.85 -1.84 -9.20
C ALA A 60 -9.63 -1.72 -10.15
N GLU A 61 -9.33 -0.52 -10.64
CA GLU A 61 -8.24 -0.28 -11.59
C GLU A 61 -6.85 -0.43 -10.95
N TYR A 62 -6.74 -0.42 -9.61
CA TYR A 62 -5.47 -0.66 -8.94
C TYR A 62 -4.91 -2.05 -9.21
N PHE A 63 -5.74 -3.07 -9.46
CA PHE A 63 -5.22 -4.41 -9.78
C PHE A 63 -4.34 -4.40 -11.04
N ALA A 64 -4.80 -3.71 -12.09
CA ALA A 64 -4.04 -3.54 -13.32
C ALA A 64 -2.74 -2.74 -13.10
N LEU A 65 -2.77 -1.70 -12.26
CA LEU A 65 -1.59 -0.89 -11.97
C LEU A 65 -0.57 -1.63 -11.10
N LEU A 66 -1.02 -2.33 -10.06
CA LEU A 66 -0.19 -3.16 -9.20
C LEU A 66 0.55 -4.22 -10.02
N ALA A 67 -0.16 -4.89 -10.94
CA ALA A 67 0.45 -5.85 -11.85
C ALA A 67 1.41 -5.19 -12.86
N ARG A 68 1.00 -4.09 -13.49
CA ARG A 68 1.80 -3.36 -14.51
C ARG A 68 3.14 -2.91 -13.95
N TYR A 69 3.14 -2.32 -12.76
CA TYR A 69 4.36 -1.81 -12.12
C TYR A 69 5.06 -2.86 -11.25
N ARG A 70 4.50 -4.07 -11.16
CA ARG A 70 4.99 -5.15 -10.28
C ARG A 70 5.18 -4.65 -8.85
N ALA A 71 4.23 -3.87 -8.37
CA ALA A 71 4.27 -3.24 -7.06
C ALA A 71 4.38 -4.30 -5.96
N THR A 72 5.31 -4.10 -5.04
CA THR A 72 5.57 -5.00 -3.93
C THR A 72 4.84 -4.56 -2.67
N GLN A 73 4.58 -3.25 -2.54
CA GLN A 73 3.80 -2.67 -1.47
C GLN A 73 2.76 -1.68 -2.00
N PHE A 74 1.55 -1.71 -1.43
CA PHE A 74 0.48 -0.76 -1.74
C PHE A 74 0.12 0.12 -0.53
N VAL A 75 -0.01 1.43 -0.71
CA VAL A 75 -0.40 2.38 0.35
C VAL A 75 -1.82 2.84 0.08
N THR A 76 -2.72 2.64 1.04
CA THR A 76 -4.15 2.88 0.83
C THR A 76 -4.92 3.10 2.13
N VAL A 77 -6.25 3.21 2.02
CA VAL A 77 -7.17 3.38 3.16
C VAL A 77 -8.17 2.22 3.20
N PRO A 78 -8.71 1.86 4.38
CA PRO A 78 -9.68 0.77 4.53
C PRO A 78 -10.85 0.80 3.54
N THR A 79 -11.42 1.99 3.28
CA THR A 79 -12.50 2.15 2.30
C THR A 79 -12.11 1.69 0.88
N THR A 80 -10.87 1.93 0.45
CA THR A 80 -10.39 1.48 -0.86
C THR A 80 -10.17 -0.03 -0.89
N ILE A 81 -9.61 -0.60 0.17
CA ILE A 81 -9.42 -2.06 0.31
C ILE A 81 -10.76 -2.77 0.21
N ALA A 82 -11.78 -2.28 0.94
CA ALA A 82 -13.12 -2.87 0.91
C ALA A 82 -13.73 -2.86 -0.49
N LYS A 83 -13.55 -1.78 -1.26
CA LYS A 83 -14.03 -1.67 -2.64
C LYS A 83 -13.25 -2.57 -3.61
N MET A 84 -11.95 -2.72 -3.41
CA MET A 84 -11.12 -3.65 -4.19
C MET A 84 -11.53 -5.10 -3.95
N VAL A 85 -11.74 -5.49 -2.69
CA VAL A 85 -12.23 -6.83 -2.32
C VAL A 85 -13.59 -7.07 -2.97
N ALA A 86 -14.54 -6.15 -2.83
CA ALA A 86 -15.86 -6.29 -3.43
C ALA A 86 -15.79 -6.46 -4.95
N ALA A 87 -15.02 -5.61 -5.65
CA ALA A 87 -14.85 -5.71 -7.11
C ALA A 87 -14.17 -7.02 -7.53
N ALA A 88 -13.22 -7.52 -6.75
CA ALA A 88 -12.59 -8.82 -7.00
C ALA A 88 -13.57 -9.99 -6.84
N GLU A 89 -14.51 -9.90 -5.90
CA GLU A 89 -15.51 -10.95 -5.64
C GLU A 89 -16.69 -10.91 -6.61
N SER A 90 -17.23 -9.72 -6.93
CA SER A 90 -18.44 -9.57 -7.73
C SER A 90 -18.21 -9.47 -9.23
N GLU A 91 -17.08 -8.90 -9.64
CA GLU A 91 -16.78 -8.56 -11.05
C GLU A 91 -15.55 -9.30 -11.58
N GLY A 92 -14.84 -10.06 -10.74
CA GLY A 92 -13.57 -10.69 -11.12
C GLY A 92 -12.49 -9.64 -11.45
N ALA A 93 -12.55 -8.43 -10.88
CA ALA A 93 -11.67 -7.31 -11.25
C ALA A 93 -10.17 -7.58 -10.98
N ALA A 94 -9.85 -8.58 -10.16
CA ALA A 94 -8.48 -9.03 -9.93
C ALA A 94 -8.02 -10.14 -10.89
N ASP A 95 -8.93 -10.73 -11.66
CA ASP A 95 -8.66 -11.89 -12.48
C ASP A 95 -7.84 -11.50 -13.72
N GLY A 96 -6.81 -12.29 -14.02
CA GLY A 96 -5.87 -11.99 -15.11
C GLY A 96 -4.76 -10.98 -14.74
N HIS A 97 -4.74 -10.44 -13.52
CA HIS A 97 -3.66 -9.59 -13.03
C HIS A 97 -2.68 -10.37 -12.14
N ASP A 98 -1.40 -10.41 -12.53
CA ASP A 98 -0.33 -11.00 -11.71
C ASP A 98 0.01 -10.10 -10.52
N LEU A 99 -0.48 -10.47 -9.34
CA LEU A 99 -0.21 -9.78 -8.08
C LEU A 99 0.80 -10.54 -7.21
N SER A 100 1.53 -11.52 -7.75
CA SER A 100 2.46 -12.37 -6.98
C SER A 100 3.61 -11.61 -6.30
N ARG A 101 3.90 -10.39 -6.77
CA ARG A 101 4.90 -9.49 -6.19
C ARG A 101 4.40 -8.73 -4.97
N LEU A 102 3.08 -8.52 -4.85
CA LEU A 102 2.48 -7.75 -3.77
C LEU A 102 2.56 -8.57 -2.47
N HIS A 103 3.47 -8.20 -1.58
CA HIS A 103 3.65 -8.88 -0.30
C HIS A 103 2.86 -8.21 0.83
N SER A 104 2.65 -6.90 0.73
CA SER A 104 1.97 -6.15 1.78
C SER A 104 1.26 -4.90 1.29
N LEU A 105 0.38 -4.38 2.13
CA LEU A 105 -0.14 -3.03 2.02
C LEU A 105 -0.10 -2.31 3.36
N ILE A 106 -0.03 -0.98 3.30
CA ILE A 106 -0.21 -0.10 4.45
C ILE A 106 -1.60 0.51 4.37
N SER A 107 -2.36 0.35 5.44
CA SER A 107 -3.68 0.93 5.65
C SER A 107 -3.58 2.05 6.68
N ALA A 108 -4.14 3.23 6.41
CA ALA A 108 -4.19 4.32 7.39
C ALA A 108 -5.39 5.25 7.16
N GLY A 109 -5.65 6.14 8.12
CA GLY A 109 -6.64 7.23 8.00
C GLY A 109 -8.08 6.85 8.35
N GLU A 110 -8.40 5.57 8.48
CA GLU A 110 -9.69 5.06 8.95
C GLU A 110 -9.44 3.79 9.79
N ALA A 111 -10.40 3.40 10.62
CA ALA A 111 -10.32 2.12 11.32
C ALA A 111 -10.51 0.95 10.33
N LEU A 112 -9.57 0.00 10.29
CA LEU A 112 -9.69 -1.18 9.44
C LEU A 112 -10.70 -2.20 10.01
N PRO A 113 -11.83 -2.47 9.32
CA PRO A 113 -12.78 -3.46 9.82
C PRO A 113 -12.19 -4.87 9.70
N PRO A 114 -12.27 -5.73 10.73
CA PRO A 114 -11.68 -7.08 10.70
C PRO A 114 -12.17 -7.96 9.54
N ARG A 115 -13.41 -7.73 9.06
CA ARG A 115 -13.94 -8.43 7.87
C ARG A 115 -13.17 -8.11 6.59
N VAL A 116 -12.76 -6.85 6.43
CA VAL A 116 -12.03 -6.38 5.23
C VAL A 116 -10.63 -6.97 5.25
N PHE A 117 -9.96 -6.96 6.41
CA PHE A 117 -8.68 -7.61 6.62
C PHE A 117 -8.73 -9.10 6.23
N ARG A 118 -9.69 -9.85 6.77
CA ARG A 118 -9.82 -11.29 6.50
C ARG A 118 -10.09 -11.58 5.03
N ALA A 119 -11.00 -10.85 4.40
CA ALA A 119 -11.34 -11.05 3.00
C ALA A 119 -10.14 -10.76 2.08
N TRP A 120 -9.41 -9.67 2.33
CA TRP A 120 -8.17 -9.37 1.61
C TRP A 120 -7.13 -10.47 1.77
N HIS A 121 -6.83 -10.86 3.02
CA HIS A 121 -5.83 -11.89 3.30
C HIS A 121 -6.19 -13.24 2.67
N GLN A 122 -7.47 -13.63 2.69
CA GLN A 122 -7.96 -14.85 2.04
C GLN A 122 -7.77 -14.82 0.52
N ARG A 123 -8.04 -13.67 -0.13
CA ARG A 123 -8.02 -13.55 -1.59
C ARG A 123 -6.62 -13.33 -2.18
N PHE A 124 -5.77 -12.57 -1.50
CA PHE A 124 -4.50 -12.08 -2.06
C PHE A 124 -3.26 -12.58 -1.32
N ARG A 125 -3.39 -13.10 -0.08
CA ARG A 125 -2.26 -13.54 0.76
C ARG A 125 -1.19 -12.47 1.01
N ALA A 126 -1.54 -11.19 0.81
CA ALA A 126 -0.69 -10.05 1.12
C ALA A 126 -1.07 -9.49 2.49
N GLU A 127 -0.07 -9.16 3.30
CA GLU A 127 -0.26 -8.68 4.67
C GLU A 127 -0.82 -7.25 4.70
N ILE A 128 -1.55 -6.90 5.75
CA ILE A 128 -2.00 -5.51 5.98
C ILE A 128 -1.34 -4.96 7.24
N TYR A 129 -0.47 -3.97 7.04
CA TYR A 129 0.03 -3.14 8.12
C TYR A 129 -0.94 -2.00 8.37
N ASP A 130 -1.77 -2.14 9.40
CA ASP A 130 -2.72 -1.09 9.80
C ASP A 130 -2.03 -0.04 10.67
N GLY A 131 -1.78 1.12 10.08
CA GLY A 131 -1.15 2.27 10.70
C GLY A 131 -2.17 3.14 11.43
N ILE A 132 -2.10 3.14 12.75
CA ILE A 132 -2.78 4.14 13.59
C ILE A 132 -1.79 5.28 13.83
N GLY A 133 -2.04 6.44 13.22
CA GLY A 133 -1.16 7.61 13.35
C GLY A 133 -1.91 8.93 13.17
N SER A 134 -1.43 9.98 13.85
CA SER A 134 -1.78 11.38 13.54
C SER A 134 -0.87 11.89 12.42
N ALA A 135 -1.28 12.93 11.69
CA ALA A 135 -0.41 13.59 10.70
C ALA A 135 0.90 14.16 11.31
N GLU A 136 0.95 14.28 12.64
CA GLU A 136 2.05 14.86 13.42
C GLU A 136 3.11 13.83 13.85
N MET A 137 2.88 12.53 13.62
CA MET A 137 3.70 11.42 14.14
C MET A 137 4.60 10.80 13.07
#